data_AF-A0A6P3YBG1-F1
#
_entry.id   AF-A0A6P3YBG1-F1
#
_cell.length_a   1.000
_cell.length_b   1.000
_cell.length_c   1.000
_cell.angle_alpha   90.00
_cell.angle_beta   90.00
_cell.angle_gamma   90.00
#
_symmetry.space_group_name_H-M   'P 1'
#
loop_
_entity.id
_entity.type
_entity.pdbx_description
1 polymer ?
#
loop_
_entity_poly.entity_id
_entity_poly.type
_entity_poly.pdbx_seq_one_letter_code
_entity_poly.pdbx_strand_id
1 'polypeptide(L)'
;FGVSFSIESNNEHFRHILLSYFRKGKNAAQAAKKLRDVYGEEAIKERPCRNWFDMFRSGDFSLKDEQRLGRPLQADDDQIKAIIKLDRHLSEREIGEKLKIPKSTIHDHIKRLGFVKKLDIWVPHELKEIHLTKRINACDSHLKRNEFDPFLKRIITGDKK
;
A
#
# COMPACT_ATOMS: atom_id res chain seq x y z
N PHE A 1 -15.51 -5.41 -16.70
CA PHE A 1 -15.62 -5.66 -15.25
C PHE A 1 -16.75 -6.65 -15.02
N GLY A 2 -16.48 -7.83 -14.47
CA GLY A 2 -17.54 -8.77 -14.05
C GLY A 2 -17.45 -10.17 -14.64
N VAL A 3 -16.40 -10.94 -14.29
CA VAL A 3 -16.42 -12.42 -14.37
C VAL A 3 -15.59 -13.07 -13.24
N SER A 4 -14.73 -12.33 -12.54
CA SER A 4 -13.86 -12.89 -11.48
C SER A 4 -14.59 -13.28 -10.19
N PHE A 5 -15.76 -12.73 -9.90
CA PHE A 5 -16.44 -12.93 -8.60
C PHE A 5 -17.14 -14.31 -8.45
N SER A 6 -17.57 -14.94 -9.55
CA SER A 6 -18.32 -16.21 -9.47
C SER A 6 -17.43 -17.46 -9.30
N ILE A 7 -16.17 -17.43 -9.75
CA ILE A 7 -15.29 -18.62 -9.71
C ILE A 7 -14.63 -18.78 -8.33
N GLU A 8 -14.30 -17.68 -7.65
CA GLU A 8 -13.72 -17.72 -6.29
C GLU A 8 -14.67 -18.32 -5.26
N SER A 9 -15.97 -17.98 -5.34
CA SER A 9 -17.02 -18.54 -4.47
C SER A 9 -17.16 -20.06 -4.58
N ASN A 10 -16.89 -20.64 -5.74
CA ASN A 10 -17.05 -22.08 -5.96
C ASN A 10 -15.87 -22.88 -5.37
N ASN A 11 -14.66 -22.33 -5.39
CA ASN A 11 -13.47 -23.00 -4.86
C ASN A 11 -13.46 -23.05 -3.33
N GLU A 12 -13.87 -21.98 -2.64
CA GLU A 12 -13.96 -21.97 -1.16
C GLU A 12 -15.03 -22.96 -0.67
N HIS A 13 -16.17 -23.01 -1.34
CA HIS A 13 -17.24 -23.96 -1.08
C HIS A 13 -16.75 -25.42 -1.11
N PHE A 14 -15.99 -25.80 -2.14
CA PHE A 14 -15.43 -27.15 -2.20
C PHE A 14 -14.44 -27.46 -1.06
N ARG A 15 -13.68 -26.47 -0.59
CA ARG A 15 -12.74 -26.65 0.54
C ARG A 15 -13.49 -26.94 1.84
N HIS A 16 -14.58 -26.24 2.12
CA HIS A 16 -15.45 -26.52 3.26
C HIS A 16 -16.01 -27.95 3.21
N ILE A 17 -16.46 -28.40 2.04
CA ILE A 17 -16.97 -29.76 1.86
C ILE A 17 -15.86 -30.79 2.08
N LEU A 18 -14.66 -30.56 1.54
CA LEU A 18 -13.51 -31.44 1.71
C LEU A 18 -13.11 -31.55 3.20
N LEU A 19 -13.12 -30.45 3.95
CA LEU A 19 -12.85 -30.44 5.39
C LEU A 19 -13.89 -31.27 6.15
N SER A 20 -15.17 -31.15 5.80
CA SER A 20 -16.25 -31.96 6.38
C SER A 20 -16.04 -33.45 6.13
N TYR A 21 -15.62 -33.84 4.90
CA TYR A 21 -15.29 -35.23 4.59
C TYR A 21 -14.06 -35.74 5.32
N PHE A 22 -13.04 -34.91 5.47
CA PHE A 22 -11.83 -35.24 6.23
C PHE A 22 -12.16 -35.52 7.70
N ARG A 23 -12.96 -34.66 8.34
CA ARG A 23 -13.43 -34.86 9.74
C ARG A 23 -14.29 -36.12 9.92
N LYS A 24 -14.97 -36.56 8.86
CA LYS A 24 -15.74 -37.82 8.82
C LYS A 24 -14.87 -39.06 8.53
N GLY A 25 -13.55 -38.92 8.49
CA GLY A 25 -12.60 -40.02 8.26
C GLY A 25 -12.65 -40.59 6.83
N LYS A 26 -13.20 -39.85 5.86
CA LYS A 26 -13.15 -40.25 4.44
C LYS A 26 -11.79 -39.90 3.85
N ASN A 27 -11.41 -40.58 2.77
CA ASN A 27 -10.19 -40.23 2.03
C ASN A 27 -10.47 -39.26 0.87
N ALA A 28 -9.42 -38.65 0.33
CA ALA A 28 -9.53 -37.63 -0.72
C ALA A 28 -10.24 -38.16 -1.99
N ALA A 29 -9.98 -39.41 -2.38
CA ALA A 29 -10.59 -40.02 -3.56
C ALA A 29 -12.10 -40.24 -3.38
N GLN A 30 -12.54 -40.67 -2.20
CA GLN A 30 -13.95 -40.81 -1.84
C GLN A 30 -14.67 -39.46 -1.85
N ALA A 31 -14.03 -38.43 -1.28
CA ALA A 31 -14.58 -37.08 -1.27
C ALA A 31 -14.68 -36.51 -2.69
N ALA A 32 -13.65 -36.66 -3.52
CA ALA A 32 -13.63 -36.21 -4.91
C ALA A 32 -14.70 -36.93 -5.76
N LYS A 33 -14.88 -38.24 -5.58
CA LYS A 33 -15.94 -38.99 -6.26
C LYS A 33 -17.33 -38.48 -5.89
N LYS A 34 -17.62 -38.32 -4.59
CA LYS A 34 -18.90 -37.79 -4.12
C LYS A 34 -19.16 -36.35 -4.59
N LEU A 35 -18.12 -35.52 -4.66
CA LEU A 35 -18.22 -34.18 -5.19
C LEU A 35 -18.55 -34.20 -6.69
N ARG A 36 -17.93 -35.10 -7.46
CA ARG A 36 -18.27 -35.29 -8.88
C ARG A 36 -19.69 -35.81 -9.08
N ASP A 37 -20.15 -36.71 -8.22
CA ASP A 37 -21.52 -37.25 -8.30
C ASP A 37 -22.59 -36.15 -8.07
N VAL A 38 -22.28 -35.14 -7.25
CA VAL A 38 -23.21 -34.05 -6.90
C VAL A 38 -23.08 -32.85 -7.85
N TYR A 39 -21.86 -32.46 -8.21
CA TYR A 39 -21.56 -31.21 -8.93
C TYR A 39 -21.11 -31.44 -10.39
N GLY A 40 -21.02 -32.69 -10.85
CA GLY A 40 -20.66 -33.01 -12.23
C GLY A 40 -19.25 -32.55 -12.62
N GLU A 41 -19.11 -31.99 -13.83
CA GLU A 41 -17.83 -31.50 -14.35
C GLU A 41 -17.32 -30.23 -13.67
N GLU A 42 -18.19 -29.49 -12.98
CA GLU A 42 -17.83 -28.30 -12.21
C GLU A 42 -17.18 -28.64 -10.87
N ALA A 43 -17.16 -29.93 -10.50
CA ALA A 43 -16.54 -30.41 -9.28
C ALA A 43 -15.02 -30.20 -9.28
N ILE A 44 -14.48 -29.98 -8.08
CA ILE A 44 -13.03 -29.92 -7.86
C ILE A 44 -12.34 -31.21 -8.33
N LYS A 45 -11.25 -31.04 -9.08
CA LYS A 45 -10.45 -32.16 -9.61
C LYS A 45 -9.77 -32.92 -8.47
N GLU A 46 -9.48 -34.19 -8.70
CA GLU A 46 -8.93 -35.08 -7.67
C GLU A 46 -7.58 -34.60 -7.11
N ARG A 47 -6.70 -34.06 -7.95
CA ARG A 47 -5.37 -33.59 -7.53
C ARG A 47 -5.45 -32.45 -6.51
N PRO A 48 -6.23 -31.37 -6.74
CA PRO A 48 -6.54 -30.39 -5.69
C PRO A 48 -7.13 -31.00 -4.41
N CYS A 49 -8.05 -31.97 -4.50
CA CYS A 49 -8.59 -32.64 -3.31
C CYS A 49 -7.50 -33.31 -2.48
N ARG A 50 -6.55 -34.00 -3.12
CA ARG A 50 -5.43 -34.64 -2.41
C ARG A 50 -4.56 -33.60 -1.70
N ASN A 51 -4.19 -32.51 -2.38
CA ASN A 51 -3.41 -31.44 -1.79
C ASN A 51 -4.08 -30.85 -0.54
N TRP A 52 -5.40 -30.61 -0.58
CA TRP A 52 -6.16 -30.16 0.58
C TRP A 52 -6.13 -31.17 1.74
N PHE A 53 -6.29 -32.46 1.43
CA PHE A 53 -6.18 -33.53 2.42
C PHE A 53 -4.77 -33.71 2.98
N ASP A 54 -3.73 -33.35 2.24
CA ASP A 54 -2.36 -33.31 2.75
C ASP A 54 -2.21 -32.14 3.76
N MET A 55 -2.73 -30.95 3.44
CA MET A 55 -2.72 -29.79 4.37
C MET A 55 -3.52 -30.07 5.66
N PHE A 56 -4.70 -30.68 5.54
CA PHE A 56 -5.49 -31.07 6.71
C PHE A 56 -4.77 -32.12 7.58
N ARG A 57 -3.96 -33.00 6.97
CA ARG A 57 -3.13 -33.97 7.71
C ARG A 57 -1.94 -33.32 8.40
N SER A 58 -1.39 -32.23 7.86
CA SER A 58 -0.38 -31.41 8.55
C SER A 58 -0.96 -30.51 9.63
N GLY A 59 -2.28 -30.55 9.87
CA GLY A 59 -2.95 -29.76 10.90
C GLY A 59 -3.31 -28.34 10.48
N ASP A 60 -3.12 -27.98 9.20
CA ASP A 60 -3.56 -26.70 8.65
C ASP A 60 -4.98 -26.83 8.11
N PHE A 61 -5.90 -26.08 8.71
CA PHE A 61 -7.31 -26.03 8.33
C PHE A 61 -7.73 -24.66 7.77
N SER A 62 -6.77 -23.83 7.35
CA SER A 62 -7.05 -22.56 6.67
C SER A 62 -7.72 -22.81 5.33
N LEU A 63 -8.97 -22.37 5.15
CA LEU A 63 -9.73 -22.58 3.91
C LEU A 63 -9.60 -21.42 2.92
N LYS A 64 -9.03 -20.29 3.38
CA LYS A 64 -8.76 -19.13 2.53
C LYS A 64 -7.47 -19.35 1.77
N ASP A 65 -7.41 -18.82 0.56
CA ASP A 65 -6.11 -18.70 -0.11
C ASP A 65 -5.21 -17.85 0.76
N GLU A 66 -4.02 -18.37 1.07
CA GLU A 66 -2.96 -17.52 1.57
C GLU A 66 -2.76 -16.37 0.59
N GLN A 67 -2.50 -15.19 1.15
CA GLN A 67 -2.21 -14.03 0.36
C GLN A 67 -1.00 -14.38 -0.51
N ARG A 68 -1.23 -14.59 -1.81
CA ARG A 68 -0.16 -14.91 -2.74
C ARG A 68 0.79 -13.74 -2.71
N LEU A 69 1.91 -13.90 -2.01
CA LEU A 69 3.05 -13.03 -2.18
C LEU A 69 3.42 -13.20 -3.65
N GLY A 70 3.11 -12.19 -4.47
CA GLY A 70 3.49 -12.17 -5.86
C GLY A 70 5.01 -12.25 -6.00
N ARG A 71 5.52 -12.09 -7.21
CA ARG A 71 6.98 -11.92 -7.39
C ARG A 71 7.45 -10.81 -6.43
N PRO A 72 8.38 -11.09 -5.48
CA PRO A 72 8.92 -10.04 -4.64
C PRO A 72 9.61 -9.05 -5.57
N LEU A 73 9.10 -7.81 -5.62
CA LEU A 73 9.82 -6.74 -6.27
C LEU A 73 11.02 -6.46 -5.37
N GLN A 74 12.18 -6.90 -5.85
CA GLN A 74 13.49 -6.83 -5.20
C GLN A 74 14.02 -5.37 -5.13
N ALA A 75 13.14 -4.42 -4.87
CA ALA A 75 13.44 -3.01 -4.73
C ALA A 75 13.29 -2.68 -3.25
N ASP A 76 14.39 -2.26 -2.63
CA ASP A 76 14.43 -1.87 -1.23
C ASP A 76 13.68 -0.55 -1.05
N ASP A 77 12.52 -0.61 -0.38
CA ASP A 77 11.70 0.56 -0.07
C ASP A 77 12.48 1.61 0.74
N ASP A 78 13.44 1.19 1.54
CA ASP A 78 14.22 2.10 2.37
C ASP A 78 15.26 2.87 1.55
N GLN A 79 15.81 2.26 0.49
CA GLN A 79 16.64 2.97 -0.49
C GLN A 79 15.84 4.03 -1.26
N ILE A 80 14.64 3.69 -1.72
CA ILE A 80 13.76 4.64 -2.42
C ILE A 80 13.40 5.81 -1.49
N LYS A 81 13.04 5.53 -0.23
CA LYS A 81 12.76 6.57 0.78
C LYS A 81 13.98 7.46 1.04
N ALA A 82 15.17 6.87 1.16
CA ALA A 82 16.39 7.62 1.43
C ALA A 82 16.70 8.62 0.30
N ILE A 83 16.55 8.20 -0.97
CA ILE A 83 16.76 9.07 -2.13
C ILE A 83 15.74 10.21 -2.16
N ILE A 84 14.45 9.92 -1.93
CA ILE A 84 13.38 10.94 -1.92
C ILE A 84 13.57 11.95 -0.78
N LYS A 85 14.04 11.49 0.40
CA LYS A 85 14.35 12.37 1.53
C LYS A 85 15.55 13.27 1.26
N LEU A 86 16.54 12.78 0.52
CA LEU A 86 17.72 13.55 0.13
C LEU A 86 17.36 14.63 -0.89
N ASP A 87 16.58 14.27 -1.91
CA ASP A 87 16.13 15.20 -2.94
C ASP A 87 14.72 14.86 -3.42
N ARG A 88 13.77 15.72 -3.04
CA ARG A 88 12.35 15.59 -3.35
C ARG A 88 11.99 15.99 -4.79
N HIS A 89 12.93 16.56 -5.55
CA HIS A 89 12.68 17.03 -6.92
C HIS A 89 13.04 15.98 -7.97
N LEU A 90 13.71 14.89 -7.57
CA LEU A 90 14.05 13.80 -8.48
C LEU A 90 12.81 13.18 -9.11
N SER A 91 12.90 12.94 -10.41
CA SER A 91 11.91 12.18 -11.16
C SER A 91 12.04 10.69 -10.88
N GLU A 92 10.94 9.96 -11.10
CA GLU A 92 10.91 8.49 -11.00
C GLU A 92 11.95 7.83 -11.93
N ARG A 93 12.30 8.47 -13.05
CA ARG A 93 13.32 7.97 -13.98
C ARG A 93 14.72 8.10 -13.38
N GLU A 94 15.06 9.26 -12.83
CA GLU A 94 16.37 9.50 -12.20
C GLU A 94 16.57 8.60 -10.98
N ILE A 95 15.51 8.38 -10.18
CA ILE A 95 15.54 7.41 -9.08
C ILE A 95 15.80 5.99 -9.62
N GLY A 96 15.10 5.61 -10.69
CA GLY A 96 15.27 4.32 -11.34
C GLY A 96 16.68 4.11 -11.90
N GLU A 97 17.27 5.14 -12.51
CA GLU A 97 18.65 5.10 -13.01
C GLU A 97 19.67 4.94 -11.87
N LYS A 98 19.50 5.69 -10.77
CA LYS A 98 20.36 5.57 -9.58
C LYS A 98 20.32 4.19 -8.95
N LEU A 99 19.13 3.58 -8.87
CA LEU A 99 18.94 2.26 -8.26
C LEU A 99 19.04 1.09 -9.26
N LYS A 100 19.20 1.38 -10.56
CA LYS A 100 19.11 0.40 -11.66
C LYS A 100 17.79 -0.40 -11.65
N ILE A 101 16.69 0.27 -11.28
CA ILE A 101 15.35 -0.29 -11.21
C ILE A 101 14.49 0.36 -12.31
N PRO A 102 13.65 -0.40 -13.03
CA PRO A 102 12.78 0.18 -14.04
C PRO A 102 11.80 1.19 -13.42
N LYS A 103 11.54 2.29 -14.15
CA LYS A 103 10.67 3.39 -13.73
C LYS A 103 9.28 2.91 -13.25
N SER A 104 8.69 1.90 -13.89
CA SER A 104 7.38 1.34 -13.50
C SER A 104 7.39 0.79 -12.07
N THR A 105 8.45 0.07 -11.70
CA THR A 105 8.62 -0.45 -10.34
C THR A 105 8.78 0.69 -9.35
N ILE A 106 9.56 1.72 -9.67
CA ILE A 106 9.71 2.91 -8.82
C ILE A 106 8.35 3.58 -8.60
N HIS A 107 7.56 3.76 -9.66
CA HIS A 107 6.22 4.32 -9.57
C HIS A 107 5.31 3.54 -8.61
N ASP A 108 5.27 2.21 -8.75
CA ASP A 108 4.45 1.34 -7.87
C ASP A 108 4.90 1.42 -6.41
N HIS A 109 6.22 1.47 -6.16
CA HIS A 109 6.78 1.61 -4.82
C HIS A 109 6.45 2.97 -4.21
N ILE A 110 6.65 4.07 -4.94
CA ILE A 110 6.31 5.44 -4.49
C ILE A 110 4.82 5.53 -4.11
N LYS A 111 3.95 4.96 -4.93
CA LYS A 111 2.50 4.91 -4.68
C LYS A 111 2.18 4.08 -3.43
N ARG A 112 2.79 2.90 -3.28
CA ARG A 112 2.61 2.03 -2.10
C ARG A 112 3.08 2.71 -0.81
N LEU A 113 4.16 3.48 -0.88
CA LEU A 113 4.73 4.24 0.23
C LEU A 113 3.93 5.52 0.57
N GLY A 114 2.92 5.88 -0.24
CA GLY A 114 2.06 7.04 0.01
C GLY A 114 2.68 8.38 -0.39
N PHE A 115 3.77 8.39 -1.16
CA PHE A 115 4.34 9.62 -1.68
C PHE A 115 3.50 10.17 -2.83
N VAL A 116 3.28 11.49 -2.84
CA VAL A 116 2.54 12.20 -3.88
C VAL A 116 3.35 13.38 -4.39
N LYS A 117 3.35 13.56 -5.71
CA LYS A 117 4.01 14.72 -6.33
C LYS A 117 3.19 15.98 -6.04
N LYS A 118 3.83 16.95 -5.40
CA LYS A 118 3.27 18.30 -5.22
C LYS A 118 4.14 19.29 -5.97
N LEU A 119 3.51 20.31 -6.53
CA LEU A 119 4.22 21.45 -7.10
C LEU A 119 4.84 22.28 -5.97
N ASP A 120 5.96 22.92 -6.27
CA ASP A 120 6.58 23.84 -5.34
C ASP A 120 5.75 25.11 -5.19
N ILE A 121 5.91 25.75 -4.03
CA ILE A 121 5.21 27.00 -3.71
C ILE A 121 6.07 28.14 -4.25
N TRP A 122 5.43 29.06 -4.98
CA TRP A 122 6.12 30.28 -5.42
C TRP A 122 6.47 31.14 -4.21
N VAL A 123 7.76 31.44 -4.03
CA VAL A 123 8.26 32.32 -2.98
C VAL A 123 8.65 33.65 -3.63
N PRO A 124 8.09 34.79 -3.18
CA PRO A 124 8.29 36.07 -3.87
C PRO A 124 9.73 36.52 -4.03
N HIS A 125 10.57 36.25 -3.02
CA HIS A 125 11.95 36.72 -2.98
C HIS A 125 12.83 35.69 -2.30
N GLU A 126 14.04 35.52 -2.82
CA GLU A 126 15.10 34.80 -2.14
C GLU A 126 15.69 35.69 -1.04
N LEU A 127 15.45 35.33 0.22
CA LEU A 127 15.88 36.11 1.37
C LEU A 127 17.32 35.74 1.75
N LYS A 128 18.17 36.76 1.89
CA LYS A 128 19.48 36.62 2.52
C LYS A 128 19.33 36.44 4.03
N GLU A 129 20.33 35.86 4.67
CA GLU A 129 20.35 35.61 6.12
C GLU A 129 20.05 36.87 6.95
N ILE A 130 20.63 38.01 6.58
CA ILE A 130 20.36 39.30 7.24
C ILE A 130 18.86 39.67 7.18
N HIS A 131 18.20 39.41 6.05
CA HIS A 131 16.78 39.69 5.88
C HIS A 131 15.92 38.70 6.67
N LEU A 132 16.32 37.43 6.75
CA LEU A 132 15.67 36.42 7.58
C LEU A 132 15.71 36.81 9.06
N THR A 133 16.89 37.13 9.58
CA THR A 133 17.06 37.52 10.99
C THR A 133 16.25 38.76 11.35
N LYS A 134 16.25 39.79 10.48
CA LYS A 134 15.42 40.98 10.67
C LYS A 134 13.93 40.64 10.75
N ARG A 135 13.44 39.76 9.87
CA ARG A 135 12.04 39.34 9.86
C ARG A 135 11.67 38.53 11.10
N ILE A 136 12.50 37.59 11.52
CA ILE A 136 12.30 36.77 12.73
C ILE A 136 12.21 37.70 13.96
N ASN A 137 13.18 38.59 14.14
CA ASN A 137 13.21 39.51 15.28
C ASN A 137 11.99 40.43 15.33
N ALA A 138 11.54 40.94 14.18
CA ALA A 138 10.32 41.74 14.09
C ALA A 138 9.08 40.93 14.47
N CYS A 139 8.95 39.70 13.95
CA CYS A 139 7.83 38.81 14.27
C CYS A 139 7.81 38.44 15.76
N ASP A 140 8.96 38.08 16.34
CA ASP A 140 9.07 37.74 17.76
C ASP A 140 8.72 38.93 18.66
N SER A 141 9.16 40.13 18.29
CA SER A 141 8.83 41.36 19.03
C SER A 141 7.34 41.66 18.97
N HIS A 142 6.72 41.49 17.80
CA HIS A 142 5.27 41.66 17.63
C HIS A 142 4.47 40.59 18.38
N LEU A 143 4.92 39.33 18.37
CA LEU A 143 4.30 38.23 19.09
C LEU A 143 4.29 38.51 20.60
N LYS A 144 5.47 38.80 21.17
CA LYS A 144 5.62 39.14 22.59
C LYS A 144 4.76 40.33 22.96
N ARG A 145 4.83 41.42 22.19
CA ARG A 145 3.98 42.59 22.43
C ARG A 145 2.50 42.23 22.44
N ASN A 146 2.04 41.39 21.52
CA ASN A 146 0.63 41.00 21.42
C ASN A 146 0.18 40.12 22.60
N GLU A 147 1.07 39.33 23.19
CA GLU A 147 0.79 38.58 24.43
C GLU A 147 0.58 39.51 25.62
N PHE A 148 1.38 40.57 25.74
CA PHE A 148 1.28 41.53 26.84
C PHE A 148 0.18 42.59 26.65
N ASP A 149 0.03 43.14 25.45
CA ASP A 149 -1.00 44.13 25.07
C ASP A 149 -1.53 43.79 23.66
N PRO A 150 -2.64 43.04 23.56
CA PRO A 150 -3.23 42.68 22.28
C PRO A 150 -3.61 43.90 21.45
N PHE A 151 -2.87 44.15 20.37
CA PHE A 151 -2.98 45.39 19.59
C PHE A 151 -3.60 45.20 18.20
N LEU A 152 -3.94 43.97 17.80
CA LEU A 152 -4.49 43.66 16.46
C LEU A 152 -5.79 44.42 16.15
N LYS A 153 -6.63 44.71 17.15
CA LYS A 153 -7.87 45.48 16.95
C LYS A 153 -7.63 46.97 16.70
N ARG A 154 -6.43 47.47 16.98
CA ARG A 154 -6.04 48.89 16.85
C ARG A 154 -5.17 49.16 15.61
N ILE A 155 -4.83 48.13 14.83
CA ILE A 155 -3.94 48.27 13.69
C ILE A 155 -4.69 48.85 12.48
N ILE A 156 -4.07 49.81 11.80
CA ILE A 156 -4.52 50.34 10.51
C ILE A 156 -3.37 50.11 9.52
N THR A 157 -3.65 49.42 8.41
CA THR A 157 -2.64 49.09 7.38
C THR A 157 -3.08 49.62 6.02
N GLY A 158 -2.13 49.89 5.14
CA GLY A 158 -2.38 50.28 3.76
C GLY A 158 -1.18 49.90 2.89
N ASP A 159 -1.45 49.42 1.68
CA ASP A 159 -0.44 49.09 0.67
C ASP A 159 -0.87 49.61 -0.70
N LYS A 160 0.08 50.00 -1.55
CA LYS A 160 -0.19 50.47 -2.92
C LYS A 160 0.15 49.35 -3.90
N LYS A 161 -0.81 49.03 -4.78
CA LYS A 161 -0.58 48.15 -5.92
C LYS A 161 0.11 48.88 -7.06
#